data_AF-A0A6P0ULX6-F1
#
_entry.id   AF-A0A6P0ULX6-F1
#
_cell.length_a   1.000
_cell.length_b   1.000
_cell.length_c   1.000
_cell.angle_alpha   90.00
_cell.angle_beta   90.00
_cell.angle_gamma   90.00
#
_symmetry.space_group_name_H-M   'P 1'
#
loop_
_entity.id
_entity.type
_entity.pdbx_description
1 polymer ?
#
loop_
_entity_poly.entity_id
_entity_poly.type
_entity_poly.pdbx_seq_one_letter_code
_entity_poly.pdbx_strand_id
1 'polypeptide(L)'
;MVISDSDWYNFFYNLFFKTNWLPFATFVLAGVVAYTNYINSIRDRKVHIADKRQEWVNRFRELISEISSLYRNIRLSLRVGESATSTELRILISELNAKTSLVLLMFDADDPNRTELSGFFSNVFAILTRQSRQIVEGEGDDLTEEELRNLDQNLLQEEQNIIRVAGIVISEQRSKISTLDNSDILI
;
A
#
# COMPACT_ATOMS: atom_id res chain seq x y z
N MET A 1 2.32 -21.15 -62.79
CA MET A 1 3.63 -21.75 -62.51
C MET A 1 3.64 -22.05 -61.02
N VAL A 2 3.53 -23.33 -60.63
CA VAL A 2 3.46 -23.73 -59.23
C VAL A 2 4.90 -23.89 -58.76
N ILE A 3 5.33 -23.05 -57.82
CA ILE A 3 6.65 -23.15 -57.19
C ILE A 3 6.61 -24.42 -56.32
N SER A 4 7.53 -25.35 -56.54
CA SER A 4 7.61 -26.57 -55.73
C SER A 4 8.29 -26.26 -54.39
N ASP A 5 7.98 -27.02 -53.34
CA ASP A 5 8.61 -26.84 -52.02
C ASP A 5 10.14 -26.96 -52.08
N SER A 6 10.68 -27.73 -53.04
CA SER A 6 12.11 -27.84 -53.30
C SER A 6 12.75 -26.57 -53.89
N ASP A 7 11.98 -25.76 -54.60
CA ASP A 7 12.48 -24.48 -55.15
C ASP A 7 12.62 -23.44 -54.04
N TRP A 8 11.68 -23.41 -53.09
CA TRP A 8 11.77 -22.59 -51.89
C TRP A 8 12.96 -22.99 -51.02
N TYR A 9 13.17 -24.29 -50.80
CA TYR A 9 14.32 -24.77 -50.03
C TYR A 9 15.65 -24.35 -50.65
N ASN A 10 15.82 -24.54 -51.96
CA ASN A 10 17.05 -24.15 -52.67
C ASN A 10 17.26 -22.63 -52.70
N PHE A 11 16.19 -21.84 -52.79
CA PHE A 11 16.26 -20.39 -52.71
C PHE A 11 16.80 -19.91 -51.36
N PHE A 12 16.21 -20.39 -50.25
CA PHE A 12 16.66 -20.02 -48.91
C PHE A 12 18.06 -20.56 -48.60
N TYR A 13 18.38 -21.78 -49.04
CA TYR A 13 19.72 -22.35 -48.87
C TYR A 13 20.80 -21.52 -49.58
N ASN A 14 20.55 -21.11 -50.83
CA ASN A 14 21.49 -20.28 -51.57
C ASN A 14 21.61 -18.85 -50.99
N LEU A 15 20.49 -18.29 -50.51
CA LEU A 15 20.43 -16.95 -49.93
C LEU A 15 21.16 -16.86 -48.58
N PHE A 16 21.00 -17.86 -47.71
CA PHE A 16 21.54 -17.83 -46.34
C PHE A 16 22.92 -18.50 -46.19
N PHE A 17 23.22 -19.53 -46.98
CA PHE A 17 24.38 -20.39 -46.74
C PHE A 17 25.41 -20.40 -47.88
N LYS A 18 25.00 -20.16 -49.13
CA LYS A 18 25.90 -20.37 -50.29
C LYS A 18 26.61 -19.11 -50.78
N THR A 19 25.92 -17.96 -50.82
CA THR A 19 26.43 -16.80 -51.56
C THR A 19 26.75 -15.60 -50.66
N ASN A 20 26.04 -15.40 -49.56
CA ASN A 20 26.26 -14.30 -48.63
C ASN A 20 25.97 -14.77 -47.19
N TRP A 21 26.96 -14.72 -46.29
CA TRP A 21 26.78 -15.04 -44.87
C TRP A 21 26.11 -13.89 -44.08
N LEU A 22 26.07 -12.70 -44.68
CA LEU A 22 25.48 -11.48 -44.09
C LEU A 22 24.01 -11.63 -43.66
N PRO A 23 23.07 -12.17 -44.49
CA PRO A 23 21.69 -12.40 -44.07
C PRO A 23 21.56 -13.35 -42.86
N PHE A 24 22.40 -14.38 -42.80
CA PHE A 24 22.42 -15.30 -41.65
C PHE A 24 22.93 -14.60 -40.39
N ALA A 25 24.03 -13.84 -40.48
CA ALA A 25 24.56 -13.07 -39.36
C ALA A 25 23.56 -12.03 -38.83
N THR A 26 22.85 -11.33 -39.73
CA THR A 26 21.79 -10.38 -39.36
C THR A 26 20.62 -11.07 -38.69
N PHE A 27 20.21 -12.25 -39.15
CA PHE A 27 19.14 -13.02 -38.52
C PHE A 27 19.50 -13.47 -37.10
N VAL A 28 20.73 -13.99 -36.90
CA VAL A 28 21.23 -14.36 -35.58
C VAL A 28 21.31 -13.14 -34.66
N LEU A 29 21.82 -12.01 -35.15
CA LEU A 29 21.88 -10.76 -34.39
C LEU A 29 20.48 -10.29 -33.97
N ALA A 30 19.52 -10.33 -34.90
CA ALA A 30 18.12 -9.97 -34.61
C ALA A 30 17.52 -10.89 -33.54
N GLY A 31 17.82 -12.19 -33.57
CA GLY A 31 17.42 -13.14 -32.54
C GLY A 31 18.01 -12.80 -31.16
N VAL A 32 19.30 -12.49 -31.09
CA VAL A 32 19.95 -12.07 -29.84
C VAL A 32 19.36 -10.77 -29.31
N VAL A 33 19.15 -9.77 -30.17
CA VAL A 33 18.53 -8.48 -29.78
C VAL A 33 17.09 -8.67 -29.30
N ALA A 34 16.31 -9.52 -29.98
CA ALA A 34 14.95 -9.84 -29.56
C ALA A 34 14.94 -10.51 -28.18
N TYR A 35 15.86 -11.44 -27.93
CA TYR A 35 15.99 -12.14 -26.66
C TYR A 35 16.44 -11.21 -25.52
N THR A 36 17.44 -10.36 -25.74
CA THR A 36 17.90 -9.40 -24.72
C THR A 36 16.81 -8.37 -24.39
N ASN A 37 16.08 -7.88 -25.39
CA ASN A 37 14.94 -6.97 -25.16
C ASN A 37 13.81 -7.66 -24.38
N TYR A 38 13.54 -8.94 -24.67
CA TYR A 38 12.55 -9.72 -23.92
C TYR A 38 12.91 -9.86 -22.44
N ILE A 39 14.16 -10.22 -22.13
CA ILE A 39 14.65 -10.30 -20.74
C ILE A 39 14.57 -8.94 -20.05
N ASN A 40 15.08 -7.89 -20.70
CA ASN A 40 15.06 -6.55 -20.12
C ASN A 40 13.63 -6.08 -19.83
N SER A 41 12.68 -6.34 -20.73
CA SER A 41 11.27 -5.98 -20.52
C SER A 41 10.63 -6.68 -19.32
N ILE A 42 10.99 -7.95 -19.08
CA ILE A 42 10.52 -8.69 -17.90
C ILE A 42 11.09 -8.08 -16.62
N ARG A 43 12.40 -7.81 -16.60
CA ARG A 43 13.07 -7.19 -15.45
C ARG A 43 12.48 -5.81 -15.15
N ASP A 44 12.35 -4.96 -16.17
CA ASP A 44 11.82 -3.60 -16.02
C ASP A 44 10.39 -3.61 -15.47
N ARG A 45 9.56 -4.58 -15.90
CA ARG A 45 8.22 -4.79 -15.35
C ARG A 45 8.26 -5.17 -13.87
N LYS A 46 9.17 -6.05 -13.44
CA LYS A 46 9.31 -6.43 -12.03
C LYS A 46 9.75 -5.24 -11.17
N VAL A 47 10.77 -4.50 -11.62
CA VAL A 47 11.27 -3.30 -10.94
C VAL A 47 10.15 -2.27 -10.80
N HIS A 48 9.42 -1.97 -11.87
CA HIS A 48 8.29 -1.04 -11.81
C HIS A 48 7.19 -1.48 -10.83
N ILE A 49 6.90 -2.79 -10.75
CA ILE A 49 5.94 -3.32 -9.76
C ILE A 49 6.48 -3.16 -8.33
N ALA A 50 7.76 -3.44 -8.11
CA ALA A 50 8.41 -3.27 -6.81
C ALA A 50 8.38 -1.81 -6.35
N ASP A 51 8.72 -0.88 -7.24
CA ASP A 51 8.66 0.57 -6.98
C ASP A 51 7.24 1.02 -6.59
N LYS A 52 6.23 0.57 -7.35
CA LYS A 52 4.83 0.89 -7.03
C LYS A 52 4.37 0.31 -5.70
N ARG A 53 4.82 -0.90 -5.34
CA ARG A 53 4.57 -1.47 -4.01
C ARG A 53 5.28 -0.69 -2.91
N GLN A 54 6.51 -0.22 -3.15
CA GLN A 54 7.26 0.59 -2.19
C GLN A 54 6.60 1.95 -1.98
N GLU A 55 6.15 2.61 -3.05
CA GLU A 55 5.35 3.84 -3.00
C GLU A 55 4.08 3.64 -2.15
N TRP A 56 3.35 2.55 -2.40
CA TRP A 56 2.16 2.20 -1.61
C TRP A 56 2.50 2.01 -0.12
N VAL A 57 3.57 1.26 0.21
CA VAL A 57 3.98 1.03 1.61
C VAL A 57 4.38 2.33 2.30
N ASN A 58 5.07 3.22 1.60
CA ASN A 58 5.46 4.52 2.15
C ASN A 58 4.24 5.38 2.43
N ARG A 59 3.28 5.43 1.50
CA ARG A 59 2.03 6.17 1.70
C ARG A 59 1.20 5.60 2.87
N PHE A 60 1.13 4.27 2.97
CA PHE A 60 0.44 3.62 4.08
C PHE A 60 1.06 3.98 5.43
N ARG A 61 2.41 3.93 5.53
CA ARG A 61 3.13 4.34 6.75
C ARG A 61 2.88 5.79 7.15
N GLU A 62 2.88 6.69 6.15
CA GLU A 62 2.62 8.10 6.36
C GLU A 62 1.23 8.29 6.98
N LEU A 63 0.19 7.69 6.39
CA LEU A 63 -1.17 7.76 6.91
C LEU A 63 -1.30 7.17 8.32
N ILE A 64 -0.66 6.03 8.61
CA ILE A 64 -0.67 5.44 9.96
C ILE A 64 0.01 6.37 10.97
N SER A 65 1.08 7.05 10.58
CA SER A 65 1.79 8.01 11.44
C SER A 65 0.95 9.26 11.70
N GLU A 66 0.27 9.78 10.68
CA GLU A 66 -0.68 10.89 10.83
C GLU A 66 -1.85 10.51 11.75
N ILE A 67 -2.40 9.32 11.58
CA ILE A 67 -3.47 8.77 12.45
C ILE A 67 -3.01 8.70 13.91
N SER A 68 -1.81 8.17 14.19
CA SER A 68 -1.25 8.11 15.55
C SER A 68 -1.03 9.50 16.15
N SER A 69 -0.56 10.45 15.34
CA SER A 69 -0.43 11.86 15.75
C SER A 69 -1.80 12.46 16.13
N LEU A 70 -2.83 12.22 15.33
CA LEU A 70 -4.20 12.66 15.62
C LEU A 70 -4.75 12.01 16.90
N TYR A 71 -4.52 10.71 17.13
CA TYR A 71 -4.87 10.04 18.39
C TYR A 71 -4.23 10.72 19.60
N ARG A 72 -2.95 11.04 19.51
CA ARG A 72 -2.24 11.75 20.58
C ARG A 72 -2.85 13.12 20.83
N ASN A 73 -3.11 13.90 19.77
CA ASN A 73 -3.69 15.23 19.90
C ASN A 73 -5.09 15.18 20.51
N ILE A 74 -5.94 14.26 20.05
CA ILE A 74 -7.30 14.05 20.59
C ILE A 74 -7.24 13.70 22.07
N ARG A 75 -6.38 12.75 22.47
CA ARG A 75 -6.23 12.38 23.90
C ARG A 75 -5.75 13.55 24.76
N LEU A 76 -4.81 14.35 24.26
CA LEU A 76 -4.35 15.56 24.95
C LEU A 76 -5.48 16.58 25.09
N SER A 77 -6.26 16.83 24.03
CA SER A 77 -7.41 17.72 24.07
C SER A 77 -8.48 17.26 25.06
N LEU A 78 -8.72 15.96 25.16
CA LEU A 78 -9.67 15.39 26.12
C LEU A 78 -9.18 15.49 27.58
N ARG A 79 -7.87 15.40 27.81
CA ARG A 79 -7.28 15.42 29.16
C ARG A 79 -7.09 16.81 29.75
N VAL A 80 -6.88 17.82 28.90
CA VAL A 80 -6.60 19.20 29.35
C VAL A 80 -7.85 19.94 29.81
N GLY A 81 -9.06 19.42 29.54
CA GLY A 81 -10.31 19.78 30.23
C GLY A 81 -10.86 21.21 30.05
N GLU A 82 -10.03 22.22 29.74
CA GLU A 82 -10.43 23.64 29.86
C GLU A 82 -10.15 24.52 28.62
N SER A 83 -9.49 24.02 27.57
CA SER A 83 -9.02 24.91 26.48
C SER A 83 -9.15 24.39 25.05
N ALA A 84 -9.46 23.12 24.83
CA ALA A 84 -9.83 22.66 23.49
C ALA A 84 -11.27 23.07 23.21
N THR A 85 -11.46 24.16 22.46
CA THR A 85 -12.79 24.57 21.99
C THR A 85 -13.48 23.35 21.38
N SER A 86 -14.76 23.11 21.68
CA SER A 86 -15.52 21.96 21.12
C SER A 86 -15.38 21.83 19.58
N THR A 87 -15.12 22.94 18.92
CA THR A 87 -14.73 23.06 17.51
C THR A 87 -13.42 22.36 17.14
N GLU A 88 -12.34 22.52 17.92
CA GLU A 88 -11.03 21.91 17.66
C GLU A 88 -11.12 20.38 17.74
N LEU A 89 -11.81 19.85 18.75
CA LEU A 89 -12.02 18.42 18.89
C LEU A 89 -12.80 17.85 17.70
N ARG A 90 -13.83 18.57 17.22
CA ARG A 90 -14.59 18.20 16.01
C ARG A 90 -13.72 18.17 14.76
N ILE A 91 -12.82 19.16 14.60
CA ILE A 91 -11.89 19.21 13.47
C ILE A 91 -10.95 18.00 13.51
N LEU A 92 -10.36 17.69 14.67
CA LEU A 92 -9.46 16.54 14.84
C LEU A 92 -10.16 15.20 14.55
N ILE A 93 -11.40 15.02 15.04
CA ILE A 93 -12.19 13.81 14.76
C ILE A 93 -12.52 13.71 13.28
N SER A 94 -12.90 14.81 12.63
CA SER A 94 -13.18 14.83 11.20
C SER A 94 -11.93 14.50 10.37
N GLU A 95 -10.77 15.02 10.76
CA GLU A 95 -9.50 14.72 10.10
C GLU A 95 -9.12 13.24 10.30
N LEU A 96 -9.30 12.71 11.50
CA LEU A 96 -9.10 11.28 11.78
C LEU A 96 -10.00 10.41 10.88
N ASN A 97 -11.26 10.78 10.71
CA ASN A 97 -12.19 10.08 9.80
C ASN A 97 -11.72 10.11 8.34
N ALA A 98 -11.23 11.25 7.87
CA ALA A 98 -10.70 11.36 6.51
C ALA A 98 -9.46 10.45 6.32
N LYS A 99 -8.51 10.47 7.27
CA LYS A 99 -7.28 9.66 7.18
C LYS A 99 -7.54 8.17 7.30
N THR A 100 -8.41 7.74 8.22
CA THR A 100 -8.82 6.33 8.35
C THR A 100 -9.54 5.83 7.10
N SER A 101 -10.41 6.66 6.49
CA SER A 101 -11.05 6.34 5.21
C SER A 101 -10.04 6.14 4.08
N LEU A 102 -9.02 7.02 3.99
CA LEU A 102 -7.94 6.87 3.01
C LEU A 102 -7.19 5.56 3.21
N VAL A 103 -6.89 5.18 4.46
CA VAL A 103 -6.27 3.88 4.76
C VAL A 103 -7.13 2.73 4.25
N LEU A 104 -8.43 2.74 4.51
CA LEU A 104 -9.34 1.65 4.08
C LEU A 104 -9.50 1.56 2.56
N LEU A 105 -9.30 2.66 1.83
CA LEU A 105 -9.31 2.69 0.36
C LEU A 105 -8.02 2.13 -0.27
N MET A 106 -6.95 1.96 0.52
CA MET A 106 -5.71 1.36 0.04
C MET A 106 -5.79 -0.18 -0.07
N PHE A 107 -6.85 -0.79 0.44
CA PHE A 107 -7.06 -2.23 0.46
C PHE A 107 -8.27 -2.64 -0.40
N ASP A 108 -8.23 -3.86 -0.91
CA ASP A 108 -9.37 -4.46 -1.59
C ASP A 108 -10.52 -4.73 -0.62
N ALA A 109 -11.75 -4.79 -1.15
CA ALA A 109 -12.95 -4.82 -0.32
C ALA A 109 -13.03 -6.05 0.59
N ASP A 110 -12.46 -7.17 0.14
CA ASP A 110 -12.41 -8.48 0.78
C ASP A 110 -11.13 -8.72 1.60
N ASP A 111 -10.22 -7.74 1.68
CA ASP A 111 -8.98 -7.90 2.45
C ASP A 111 -9.28 -8.05 3.96
N PRO A 112 -8.79 -9.11 4.63
CA PRO A 112 -9.02 -9.31 6.06
C PRO A 112 -8.41 -8.19 6.91
N ASN A 113 -7.27 -7.63 6.51
CA ASN A 113 -6.63 -6.51 7.23
C ASN A 113 -7.48 -5.24 7.14
N ARG A 114 -8.17 -5.02 6.00
CA ARG A 114 -9.14 -3.93 5.86
C ARG A 114 -10.28 -4.08 6.86
N THR A 115 -10.81 -5.30 6.97
CA THR A 115 -11.91 -5.60 7.91
C THR A 115 -11.47 -5.39 9.36
N GLU A 116 -10.28 -5.87 9.72
CA GLU A 116 -9.73 -5.71 11.06
C GLU A 116 -9.47 -4.22 11.40
N LEU A 117 -8.80 -3.48 10.50
CA LEU A 117 -8.57 -2.03 10.66
C LEU A 117 -9.88 -1.24 10.75
N SER A 118 -10.87 -1.56 9.91
CA SER A 118 -12.18 -0.92 9.94
C SER A 118 -12.89 -1.15 11.27
N GLY A 119 -12.71 -2.32 11.89
CA GLY A 119 -13.22 -2.63 13.22
C GLY A 119 -12.61 -1.71 14.28
N PHE A 120 -11.28 -1.62 14.32
CA PHE A 120 -10.59 -0.74 15.27
C PHE A 120 -10.93 0.74 15.08
N PHE A 121 -10.97 1.22 13.84
CA PHE A 121 -11.39 2.59 13.54
C PHE A 121 -12.84 2.85 13.99
N SER A 122 -13.75 1.90 13.76
CA SER A 122 -15.15 2.02 14.17
C SER A 122 -15.30 2.07 15.69
N ASN A 123 -14.55 1.24 16.42
CA ASN A 123 -14.51 1.27 17.88
C ASN A 123 -14.04 2.64 18.39
N VAL A 124 -12.98 3.18 17.81
CA VAL A 124 -12.46 4.50 18.15
C VAL A 124 -13.51 5.57 17.89
N PHE A 125 -14.13 5.58 16.71
CA PHE A 125 -15.15 6.57 16.40
C PHE A 125 -16.35 6.47 17.34
N ALA A 126 -16.75 5.26 17.75
CA ALA A 126 -17.79 5.08 18.75
C ALA A 126 -17.40 5.68 20.11
N ILE A 127 -16.15 5.49 20.55
CA ILE A 127 -15.61 6.07 21.79
C ILE A 127 -15.62 7.62 21.69
N LEU A 128 -15.05 8.16 20.61
CA LEU A 128 -14.93 9.61 20.42
C LEU A 128 -16.28 10.31 20.24
N THR A 129 -17.23 9.67 19.55
CA THR A 129 -18.58 10.22 19.36
C THR A 129 -19.32 10.32 20.68
N ARG A 130 -19.25 9.28 21.53
CA ARG A 130 -19.85 9.30 22.88
C ARG A 130 -19.32 10.46 23.71
N GLN A 131 -17.99 10.66 23.70
CA GLN A 131 -17.33 11.74 24.44
C GLN A 131 -17.67 13.12 23.89
N SER A 132 -17.65 13.28 22.57
CA SER A 132 -18.00 14.56 21.94
C SER A 132 -19.43 14.98 22.28
N ARG A 133 -20.36 14.03 22.43
CA ARG A 133 -21.74 14.29 22.84
C ARG A 133 -21.79 14.83 24.27
N GLN A 134 -21.10 14.17 25.21
CA GLN A 134 -21.04 14.58 26.62
C GLN A 134 -20.45 15.99 26.79
N ILE A 135 -19.39 16.32 26.05
CA ILE A 135 -18.72 17.63 26.11
C ILE A 135 -19.55 18.74 25.46
N VAL A 136 -20.24 18.45 24.36
CA VAL A 136 -20.99 19.47 23.59
C VAL A 136 -22.36 19.75 24.16
N GLU A 137 -23.08 18.72 24.60
CA GLU A 137 -24.50 18.84 24.93
C GLU A 137 -24.73 19.22 26.40
N GLY A 138 -23.69 19.30 27.23
CA GLY A 138 -23.81 19.61 28.66
C GLY A 138 -24.64 18.58 29.44
N GLU A 139 -24.99 17.45 28.80
CA GLU A 139 -25.67 16.31 29.39
C GLU A 139 -24.62 15.37 30.01
N GLY A 140 -24.17 15.72 31.21
CA GLY A 140 -23.35 14.84 32.03
C GLY A 140 -22.83 15.56 33.27
N ASP A 141 -22.92 14.90 34.43
CA ASP A 141 -21.95 15.13 35.50
C ASP A 141 -20.55 15.11 34.89
N ASP A 142 -19.65 16.00 35.34
CA ASP A 142 -18.25 15.98 34.96
C ASP A 142 -17.74 14.52 34.96
N LEU A 143 -17.23 14.06 33.82
CA LEU A 143 -16.69 12.72 33.69
C LEU A 143 -15.72 12.48 34.84
N THR A 144 -15.95 11.41 35.58
CA THR A 144 -15.08 11.07 36.70
C THR A 144 -13.66 10.85 36.17
N GLU A 145 -12.63 11.16 36.97
CA GLU A 145 -11.24 10.89 36.58
C GLU A 145 -11.01 9.43 36.18
N GLU A 146 -11.80 8.51 36.73
CA GLU A 146 -11.76 7.09 36.40
C GLU A 146 -12.32 6.78 35.01
N GLU A 147 -13.41 7.44 34.59
CA GLU A 147 -13.95 7.33 33.24
C GLU A 147 -12.98 7.91 32.20
N LEU A 148 -12.36 9.05 32.48
CA LEU A 148 -11.32 9.64 31.63
C LEU A 148 -10.10 8.73 31.49
N ARG A 149 -9.67 8.10 32.58
CA ARG A 149 -8.57 7.11 32.56
C ARG A 149 -8.92 5.87 31.73
N ASN A 150 -10.12 5.32 31.91
CA ASN A 150 -10.58 4.16 31.16
C ASN A 150 -10.70 4.49 29.65
N LEU A 151 -11.13 5.71 29.33
CA LEU A 151 -11.18 6.19 27.94
C LEU A 151 -9.79 6.26 27.31
N ASP A 152 -8.84 6.89 28.00
CA ASP A 152 -7.46 7.03 27.54
C ASP A 152 -6.81 5.66 27.30
N GLN A 153 -7.05 4.70 28.21
CA GLN A 153 -6.59 3.32 28.08
C GLN A 153 -7.21 2.62 26.87
N ASN A 154 -8.52 2.74 26.67
CA ASN A 154 -9.20 2.14 25.52
C ASN A 154 -8.69 2.72 24.20
N LEU A 155 -8.53 4.05 24.10
CA LEU A 155 -7.98 4.69 22.91
C LEU A 155 -6.53 4.29 22.64
N LEU A 156 -5.71 4.19 23.69
CA LEU A 156 -4.33 3.71 23.58
C LEU A 156 -4.28 2.25 23.11
N GLN A 157 -5.16 1.39 23.63
CA GLN A 157 -5.23 -0.01 23.22
C GLN A 157 -5.60 -0.14 21.75
N GLU A 158 -6.59 0.63 21.28
CA GLU A 158 -6.97 0.60 19.86
C GLU A 158 -5.89 1.18 18.95
N GLU A 159 -5.19 2.23 19.37
CA GLU A 159 -4.00 2.74 18.66
C GLU A 159 -2.93 1.64 18.53
N GLN A 160 -2.64 0.91 19.62
CA GLN A 160 -1.68 -0.19 19.59
C GLN A 160 -2.13 -1.33 18.67
N ASN A 161 -3.42 -1.66 18.64
CA ASN A 161 -3.97 -2.65 17.73
C ASN A 161 -3.80 -2.24 16.26
N ILE A 162 -4.07 -0.98 15.93
CA ILE A 162 -3.88 -0.42 14.59
C ILE A 162 -2.40 -0.49 14.20
N ILE A 163 -1.48 -0.08 15.08
CA ILE A 163 -0.03 -0.13 14.84
C ILE A 163 0.43 -1.57 14.61
N ARG A 164 -0.08 -2.53 15.40
CA ARG A 164 0.23 -3.95 15.26
C ARG A 164 -0.16 -4.48 13.88
N VAL A 165 -1.41 -4.25 13.45
CA VAL A 165 -1.89 -4.70 12.12
C VAL A 165 -1.12 -3.99 11.01
N ALA A 166 -0.88 -2.68 11.14
CA ALA A 166 -0.07 -1.94 10.18
C ALA A 166 1.34 -2.53 10.05
N GLY A 167 1.96 -2.93 11.17
CA GLY A 167 3.25 -3.61 11.18
C GLY A 167 3.25 -4.94 10.40
N ILE A 168 2.20 -5.75 10.57
CA ILE A 168 2.00 -7.01 9.83
C ILE A 168 1.89 -6.73 8.34
N VAL A 169 0.98 -5.84 7.92
CA VAL A 169 0.77 -5.46 6.51
C VAL A 169 2.08 -4.98 5.87
N ILE A 170 2.79 -4.10 6.56
CA ILE A 170 4.08 -3.57 6.10
C ILE A 170 5.11 -4.67 5.91
N SER A 171 5.19 -5.62 6.84
CA SER A 171 6.14 -6.72 6.77
C SER A 171 5.85 -7.65 5.59
N GLU A 172 4.57 -7.94 5.34
CA GLU A 172 4.12 -8.77 4.24
C GLU A 172 4.43 -8.12 2.89
N GLN A 173 4.15 -6.81 2.74
CA GLN A 173 4.45 -6.09 1.51
C GLN A 173 5.97 -5.97 1.28
N ARG A 174 6.77 -5.76 2.33
CA ARG A 174 8.24 -5.78 2.23
C ARG A 174 8.77 -7.14 1.76
N SER A 175 8.20 -8.23 2.27
CA SER A 175 8.55 -9.57 1.81
C SER A 175 8.26 -9.73 0.31
N LYS A 176 7.05 -9.34 -0.15
CA LYS A 176 6.68 -9.36 -1.58
C LYS A 176 7.65 -8.54 -2.45
N ILE A 177 8.07 -7.35 -2.00
CA ILE A 177 9.05 -6.52 -2.71
C ILE A 177 10.40 -7.26 -2.83
N SER A 178 10.91 -7.82 -1.73
CA SER A 178 12.19 -8.56 -1.74
C SER A 178 12.20 -9.77 -2.68
N THR A 179 11.06 -10.45 -2.85
CA THR A 179 10.95 -11.57 -3.81
C THR A 179 11.01 -11.12 -5.27
N LEU A 180 10.59 -9.89 -5.57
CA LEU A 180 10.66 -9.33 -6.92
C LEU A 180 12.10 -8.90 -7.24
N ASP A 181 12.79 -8.30 -6.27
CA ASP A 181 14.16 -7.78 -6.41
C ASP A 181 15.23 -8.90 -6.53
N ASN A 182 15.07 -10.00 -5.77
CA ASN A 182 16.03 -11.12 -5.78
C ASN A 182 15.84 -12.13 -6.92
N SER A 183 14.86 -11.93 -7.81
CA SER A 183 14.50 -12.94 -8.82
C SER A 183 15.38 -12.94 -10.07
N ASP A 184 16.36 -12.03 -10.17
CA ASP A 184 17.17 -11.80 -11.39
C ASP A 184 18.70 -11.78 -11.13
N ILE A 185 19.24 -12.63 -10.25
CA ILE A 185 20.66 -13.02 -10.38
C ILE A 185 20.73 -14.16 -11.41
N LEU A 186 20.62 -13.81 -12.68
CA LEU A 186 21.02 -14.68 -13.78
C LEU A 186 22.40 -14.21 -14.26
N ILE A 187 23.43 -14.93 -13.83
CA ILE A 187 24.75 -15.00 -14.46
C ILE A 187 24.59 -15.56 -15.87
#